data_AF-A0A920KC39-F1
#
_entry.id   AF-A0A920KC39-F1
#
_cell.length_a   1.000
_cell.length_b   1.000
_cell.length_c   1.000
_cell.angle_alpha   90.00
_cell.angle_beta   90.00
_cell.angle_gamma   90.00
#
_symmetry.space_group_name_H-M   'P 1'
#
loop_
_entity.id
_entity.type
_entity.pdbx_description
1 polymer ?
#
loop_
_entity_poly.entity_id
_entity_poly.type
_entity_poly.pdbx_seq_one_letter_code
_entity_poly.pdbx_strand_id
1 'polypeptide(L)'
;MPLHSYQSEHSALVKWEPHTKFSHHSHWGGEEIYILRGTLFDEFGVYKKGTWIRSPHMSSHNPYTADDGALIFVKTGHIHE
;
A
#
# COMPACT_ATOMS: atom_id res chain seq x y z
N MET A 1 1.51 8.86 8.70
CA MET A 1 0.54 9.84 9.22
C MET A 1 -0.85 9.24 9.13
N PRO A 2 -1.48 8.85 10.25
CA PRO A 2 -2.84 8.34 10.25
C PRO A 2 -3.81 9.43 9.78
N LEU A 3 -4.85 9.04 9.03
CA LEU A 3 -5.87 9.95 8.50
C LEU A 3 -7.27 9.62 9.05
N HIS A 4 -7.64 8.33 9.09
CA HIS A 4 -8.94 7.89 9.57
C HIS A 4 -8.86 6.48 10.15
N SER A 5 -9.71 6.19 11.13
CA SER A 5 -9.93 4.85 11.68
C SER A 5 -11.41 4.71 12.08
N TYR A 6 -12.05 3.63 11.64
CA TYR A 6 -13.40 3.23 12.08
C TYR A 6 -13.56 1.72 11.98
N GLN A 7 -13.92 1.06 13.09
CA GLN A 7 -13.96 -0.40 13.18
C GLN A 7 -12.64 -1.01 12.67
N SER A 8 -12.68 -1.88 11.66
CA SER A 8 -11.48 -2.46 11.04
C SER A 8 -10.86 -1.60 9.94
N GLU A 9 -11.55 -0.56 9.50
CA GLU A 9 -11.06 0.31 8.43
C GLU A 9 -10.02 1.29 8.97
N HIS A 10 -8.88 1.37 8.28
CA HIS A 10 -7.82 2.32 8.57
C HIS A 10 -7.35 3.00 7.29
N SER A 11 -7.03 4.30 7.37
CA SER A 11 -6.33 5.00 6.29
C SER A 11 -5.19 5.86 6.80
N ALA A 12 -4.14 5.96 5.98
CA ALA A 12 -2.95 6.71 6.32
C ALA A 12 -2.26 7.25 5.06
N LEU A 13 -1.49 8.32 5.25
CA LEU A 13 -0.42 8.69 4.34
C LEU A 13 0.89 8.09 4.86
N VAL A 14 1.58 7.36 3.99
CA VAL A 14 2.83 6.69 4.34
C VAL A 14 3.91 7.11 3.36
N LYS A 15 4.99 7.67 3.89
CA LYS A 15 6.19 7.98 3.12
C LYS A 15 7.18 6.84 3.31
N TRP A 16 7.58 6.21 2.21
CA TRP A 16 8.64 5.22 2.18
C TRP A 16 9.89 5.87 1.60
N GLU A 17 10.99 5.75 2.33
CA GLU A 17 12.28 6.22 1.85
C GLU A 17 12.79 5.31 0.73
N PRO A 18 13.80 5.76 -0.04
CA PRO A 18 14.44 4.92 -1.03
C PRO A 18 14.96 3.60 -0.45
N HIS A 19 14.89 2.53 -1.23
CA HIS A 19 15.35 1.18 -0.86
C HIS A 19 14.68 0.57 0.39
N THR A 20 13.47 1.00 0.74
CA THR A 20 12.70 0.39 1.82
C THR A 20 12.14 -0.95 1.34
N LYS A 21 12.27 -2.00 2.16
CA LYS A 21 11.68 -3.32 1.90
C LYS A 21 10.76 -3.70 3.06
N PHE A 22 9.59 -4.22 2.72
CA PHE A 22 8.68 -4.81 3.70
C PHE A 22 8.73 -6.34 3.62
N SER A 23 8.59 -6.96 4.79
CA SER A 23 8.42 -8.41 4.85
C SER A 23 7.10 -8.82 4.20
N HIS A 24 7.06 -10.02 3.64
CA HIS A 24 5.83 -10.65 3.17
C HIS A 24 4.74 -10.56 4.24
N HIS A 25 3.57 -10.05 3.86
CA HIS A 25 2.43 -9.94 4.76
C HIS A 25 1.12 -10.13 4.00
N SER A 26 0.05 -10.36 4.76
CA SER A 26 -1.30 -10.55 4.25
C SER A 26 -2.23 -9.45 4.76
N HIS A 27 -3.17 -9.03 3.93
CA HIS A 27 -4.13 -7.96 4.23
C HIS A 27 -5.50 -8.52 4.61
N TRP A 28 -5.77 -8.62 5.91
CA TRP A 28 -7.12 -8.88 6.38
C TRP A 28 -8.00 -7.65 6.07
N GLY A 29 -9.13 -7.91 5.42
CA GLY A 29 -10.02 -6.85 4.93
C GLY A 29 -9.47 -6.09 3.72
N GLY A 30 -8.49 -6.65 3.00
CA GLY A 30 -7.92 -6.11 1.76
C GLY A 30 -7.16 -4.80 1.92
N GLU A 31 -6.65 -4.30 0.79
CA GLU A 31 -5.84 -3.10 0.72
C GLU A 31 -6.18 -2.27 -0.53
N GLU A 32 -6.30 -0.96 -0.38
CA GLU A 32 -6.29 0.00 -1.48
C GLU A 32 -5.13 0.97 -1.32
N ILE A 33 -4.36 1.15 -2.39
CA ILE A 33 -3.23 2.07 -2.44
C ILE A 33 -3.42 3.05 -3.59
N TYR A 34 -3.12 4.32 -3.34
CA TYR A 34 -2.90 5.33 -4.37
C TYR A 34 -1.52 5.94 -4.25
N ILE A 35 -0.74 5.91 -5.34
CA ILE A 35 0.63 6.42 -5.37
C ILE A 35 0.63 7.93 -5.65
N LEU A 36 0.97 8.73 -4.64
CA LEU A 36 1.03 10.20 -4.74
C LEU A 36 2.36 10.71 -5.31
N ARG A 37 3.46 10.01 -4.99
CA ARG A 37 4.82 10.32 -5.47
C ARG A 37 5.69 9.06 -5.47
N GLY A 38 6.68 9.01 -6.34
CA GLY A 38 7.63 7.90 -6.44
C GLY A 38 7.00 6.64 -7.04
N THR A 39 7.52 5.49 -6.66
CA THR A 39 7.15 4.19 -7.23
C THR A 39 7.14 3.11 -6.15
N LEU A 40 6.04 2.35 -6.10
CA LEU A 40 5.94 1.12 -5.31
C LEU A 40 6.14 -0.08 -6.24
N PHE A 41 6.83 -1.10 -5.75
CA PHE A 41 7.08 -2.33 -6.46
C PHE A 41 6.64 -3.50 -5.60
N ASP A 42 6.17 -4.58 -6.21
CA ASP A 42 6.02 -5.89 -5.58
C ASP A 42 6.27 -7.00 -6.62
N GLU A 43 5.97 -8.25 -6.29
CA GLU A 43 6.10 -9.40 -7.19
C GLU A 43 5.13 -9.39 -8.38
N PHE A 44 4.08 -8.55 -8.35
CA PHE A 44 3.05 -8.46 -9.37
C PHE A 44 3.30 -7.30 -10.34
N GLY A 45 4.05 -6.26 -9.94
CA GLY A 45 4.44 -5.23 -10.88
C GLY A 45 5.10 -3.97 -10.32
N VAL A 46 4.97 -2.91 -11.11
CA VAL A 46 5.54 -1.58 -10.87
C VAL A 46 4.44 -0.54 -10.89
N TYR A 47 4.25 0.16 -9.77
CA TYR A 47 3.15 1.09 -9.56
C TYR A 47 3.71 2.51 -9.35
N LYS A 48 3.66 3.30 -10.41
CA LYS A 48 4.19 4.67 -10.42
C LYS A 48 3.15 5.65 -9.87
N LYS A 49 3.56 6.91 -9.64
CA LYS A 49 2.65 8.02 -9.34
C LYS A 49 1.39 7.99 -10.23
N GLY A 50 0.23 8.11 -9.61
CA GLY A 50 -1.07 8.07 -10.27
C GLY A 50 -1.69 6.69 -10.38
N THR A 51 -0.95 5.62 -10.07
CA THR A 51 -1.51 4.27 -10.02
C THR A 51 -2.41 4.09 -8.79
N TRP A 52 -3.56 3.46 -9.03
CA TRP A 52 -4.46 2.95 -8.00
C TRP A 52 -4.42 1.42 -8.01
N ILE A 53 -4.25 0.84 -6.84
CA ILE A 53 -4.15 -0.61 -6.61
C ILE A 53 -5.27 -0.99 -5.66
N ARG A 54 -5.97 -2.09 -5.94
CA ARG A 54 -6.96 -2.69 -5.06
C ARG A 54 -6.68 -4.18 -4.95
N SER A 55 -6.24 -4.60 -3.77
CA SER A 55 -5.89 -5.98 -3.45
C SER A 55 -7.00 -6.60 -2.60
N PRO A 56 -7.50 -7.80 -2.96
CA PRO A 56 -8.67 -8.40 -2.30
C PRO A 56 -8.37 -8.87 -0.88
N HIS A 57 -9.42 -9.27 -0.16
CA HIS A 57 -9.30 -9.91 1.14
C HIS A 57 -8.29 -11.07 1.11
N MET A 58 -7.38 -11.12 2.10
CA MET A 58 -6.32 -12.13 2.22
C MET A 58 -5.26 -12.13 1.12
N SER A 59 -5.21 -11.09 0.28
CA SER A 59 -4.06 -10.87 -0.61
C SER A 59 -2.77 -10.77 0.21
N SER A 60 -1.67 -11.24 -0.37
CA SER A 60 -0.34 -11.11 0.21
C SER A 60 0.66 -10.64 -0.83
N HIS A 61 1.64 -9.85 -0.39
CA HIS A 61 2.70 -9.35 -1.27
C HIS A 61 3.96 -8.94 -0.50
N ASN A 62 5.02 -8.62 -1.24
CA ASN A 62 6.32 -8.17 -0.77
C ASN A 62 6.67 -6.78 -1.32
N PRO A 63 6.07 -5.71 -0.76
CA PRO A 63 6.25 -4.38 -1.32
C PRO A 63 7.62 -3.76 -0.98
N TYR A 64 8.16 -3.00 -1.92
CA TYR A 64 9.43 -2.28 -1.77
C TYR A 64 9.49 -0.99 -2.61
N THR A 65 10.49 -0.16 -2.32
CA THR A 65 10.85 1.03 -3.11
C THR A 65 12.27 0.93 -3.67
N ALA A 66 12.51 1.60 -4.79
CA ALA A 66 13.85 1.83 -5.37
C ALA A 66 14.35 3.23 -4.98
N ASP A 67 15.15 3.88 -5.84
CA ASP A 67 15.81 5.17 -5.57
C ASP A 67 14.84 6.34 -5.32
N ASP A 68 13.65 6.32 -5.92
CA ASP A 68 12.68 7.42 -5.88
C ASP A 68 11.75 7.39 -4.65
N GLY A 69 11.84 6.33 -3.82
CA GLY A 69 10.96 6.12 -2.68
C GLY A 69 9.48 6.06 -3.09
N ALA A 70 8.58 6.23 -2.12
CA ALA A 70 7.16 6.40 -2.40
C ALA A 70 6.47 7.30 -1.37
N LEU A 71 5.45 8.03 -1.79
CA LEU A 71 4.43 8.58 -0.91
C LEU A 71 3.11 7.96 -1.35
N ILE A 72 2.47 7.23 -0.45
CA ILE A 72 1.23 6.52 -0.72
C ILE A 72 0.12 7.00 0.21
N PHE A 73 -1.08 7.09 -0.34
CA PHE A 73 -2.30 6.94 0.44
C PHE A 73 -2.61 5.44 0.48
N VAL A 74 -2.84 4.90 1.67
CA VAL A 74 -3.22 3.50 1.86
C VAL A 74 -4.47 3.43 2.71
N LYS A 75 -5.35 2.50 2.37
CA LYS A 75 -6.55 2.16 3.11
C LYS A 75 -6.66 0.64 3.23
N THR A 76 -6.89 0.14 4.44
CA THR A 76 -6.99 -1.30 4.72
C THR A 76 -8.23 -1.63 5.52
N GLY A 77 -8.64 -2.90 5.49
CA GLY A 77 -9.65 -3.43 6.42
C GLY A 77 -11.11 -3.20 6.02
N HIS A 78 -11.37 -2.62 4.85
CA HIS A 78 -12.71 -2.26 4.34
C HIS A 78 -13.26 -3.15 3.22
N ILE A 79 -12.48 -4.15 2.77
CA ILE A 79 -12.83 -5.09 1.70
C ILE A 79 -13.06 -6.48 2.32
N HIS A 80 -14.32 -6.82 2.55
CA HIS A 80 -14.74 -8.10 3.15
C HIS A 80 -15.21 -9.16 2.14
N GLU A 81 -15.23 -8.81 0.86
CA GLU A 81 -15.64 -9.67 -0.26
C GLU A 81 -14.47 -9.94 -1.21
#